data_AF-A0A0H1ATA5-F1
#
_entry.id   AF-A0A0H1ATA5-F1
#
_cell.length_a   1.000
_cell.length_b   1.000
_cell.length_c   1.000
_cell.angle_alpha   90.00
_cell.angle_beta   90.00
_cell.angle_gamma   90.00
#
_symmetry.space_group_name_H-M   'P 1'
#
loop_
_entity.id
_entity.type
_entity.pdbx_description
1 polymer ?
#
loop_
_entity_poly.entity_id
_entity_poly.type
_entity_poly.pdbx_seq_one_letter_code
_entity_poly.pdbx_strand_id
1 'polypeptide(L)'
;MEDIGTPQWLLPGSQPGECFIGLIGGASIFMGESRHMCVCFCEQNKTFVVEALPASLAEIGAIGGFDLVIDLVNAYGGKRIYLPTRATRFFDMTGLDVPPTVYEHWRDIADVNGQLDIPSSWGLFLSLRRAAIRVAIARKWPPELLQATFGVSRRQLKAYQN
;
A
#
# COMPACT_ATOMS: atom_id res chain seq x y z
N MET A 1 4.30 31.31 -20.32
CA MET A 1 5.09 30.57 -19.33
C MET A 1 4.17 30.43 -18.14
N GLU A 2 3.30 29.42 -18.19
CA GLU A 2 2.27 29.21 -17.16
C GLU A 2 2.98 28.77 -15.88
N ASP A 3 2.78 29.57 -14.84
CA ASP A 3 3.20 29.29 -13.48
C ASP A 3 2.47 28.02 -13.04
N ILE A 4 3.14 26.88 -13.13
CA ILE A 4 2.67 25.61 -12.58
C ILE A 4 2.82 25.78 -11.08
N GLY A 5 1.85 26.48 -10.48
CA GLY A 5 1.83 26.85 -9.07
C GLY A 5 2.27 25.65 -8.24
N THR A 6 3.22 25.89 -7.34
CA THR A 6 3.83 24.85 -6.51
C THR A 6 2.73 23.93 -5.98
N PRO A 7 2.78 22.62 -6.28
CA PRO A 7 1.73 21.69 -5.90
C PRO A 7 1.36 21.86 -4.44
N GLN A 8 0.07 21.88 -4.12
CA GLN A 8 -0.44 22.23 -2.79
C GLN A 8 0.15 21.37 -1.67
N TRP A 9 0.64 20.16 -1.99
CA TRP A 9 1.31 19.21 -1.10
C TRP A 9 2.83 19.44 -0.92
N LEU A 10 3.42 20.42 -1.62
CA LEU A 10 4.80 20.94 -1.41
C LEU A 10 4.81 22.20 -0.53
N LEU A 11 3.66 22.66 -0.06
CA LEU A 11 3.55 23.83 0.83
C LEU A 11 3.88 23.45 2.28
N PRO A 12 4.53 24.34 3.07
CA PRO A 12 4.73 24.13 4.50
C PRO A 12 3.38 23.96 5.21
N GLY A 13 3.13 22.81 5.82
CA GLY A 13 1.85 22.46 6.46
C GLY A 13 1.04 21.36 5.76
N SER A 14 1.52 20.84 4.62
CA SER A 14 0.93 19.67 3.95
C SER A 14 1.06 18.42 4.82
N GLN A 15 -0.02 17.64 4.95
CA GLN A 15 0.03 16.43 5.78
C GLN A 15 0.96 15.38 5.14
N PRO A 16 1.72 14.60 5.93
CA PRO A 16 2.73 13.65 5.41
C PRO A 16 2.18 12.67 4.35
N GLY A 17 0.91 12.27 4.47
CA GLY A 17 0.26 11.38 3.50
C GLY A 17 -0.02 12.01 2.13
N GLU A 18 -0.12 13.34 2.04
CA GLU A 18 -0.28 14.05 0.75
C GLU A 18 1.05 14.16 0.01
N CYS A 19 2.15 14.32 0.74
CA CYS A 19 3.50 14.28 0.18
C CYS A 19 3.81 12.94 -0.50
N PHE A 20 3.32 11.83 0.06
CA PHE A 20 3.51 10.49 -0.52
C PHE A 20 2.89 10.35 -1.92
N ILE A 21 1.73 10.98 -2.17
CA ILE A 21 1.06 10.93 -3.48
C ILE A 21 1.95 11.53 -4.58
N GLY A 22 2.70 12.59 -4.26
CA GLY A 22 3.68 13.20 -5.16
C GLY A 22 4.98 12.40 -5.32
N LEU A 23 5.28 11.49 -4.39
CA LEU A 23 6.51 10.71 -4.33
C LEU A 23 6.40 9.28 -4.89
N ILE A 24 5.19 8.83 -5.24
CA ILE A 24 4.92 7.47 -5.73
C ILE A 24 5.39 7.27 -7.19
N GLY A 25 6.67 7.56 -7.46
CA GLY A 25 7.32 7.53 -8.78
C GLY A 25 8.49 6.55 -8.91
N GLY A 26 8.96 5.92 -7.83
CA GLY A 26 10.15 5.03 -7.86
C GLY A 26 10.10 3.88 -6.86
N ALA A 27 11.09 2.98 -6.89
CA ALA A 27 11.15 1.76 -6.05
C ALA A 27 11.63 1.99 -4.60
N SER A 28 12.11 3.21 -4.28
CA SER A 28 12.77 3.57 -3.01
C SER A 28 11.80 3.87 -1.84
N ILE A 29 10.53 3.56 -2.00
CA ILE A 29 9.42 4.06 -1.16
C ILE A 29 9.32 3.39 0.22
N PHE A 30 9.97 2.24 0.39
CA PHE A 30 9.91 1.46 1.63
C PHE A 30 11.12 1.69 2.55
N MET A 31 11.97 2.69 2.27
CA MET A 31 13.18 2.99 3.05
C MET A 31 13.16 4.40 3.63
N GLY A 32 13.76 4.58 4.82
CA GLY A 32 13.98 5.88 5.45
C GLY A 32 12.70 6.70 5.65
N GLU A 33 12.76 8.00 5.39
CA GLU A 33 11.63 8.94 5.50
C GLU A 33 10.45 8.58 4.59
N SER A 34 10.69 7.90 3.46
CA SER A 34 9.64 7.44 2.54
C SER A 34 8.73 6.39 3.17
N ARG A 35 9.25 5.53 4.05
CA ARG A 35 8.45 4.53 4.79
C ARG A 35 7.42 5.22 5.67
N HIS A 36 7.84 6.23 6.43
CA HIS A 36 6.95 6.98 7.32
C HIS A 36 5.83 7.67 6.53
N MET A 37 6.16 8.35 5.43
CA MET A 37 5.16 8.98 4.57
C MET A 37 4.19 7.96 3.94
N CYS A 38 4.70 6.80 3.55
CA CYS A 38 3.88 5.68 3.04
C CYS A 38 2.86 5.21 4.08
N VAL A 39 3.33 4.92 5.31
CA VAL A 39 2.45 4.49 6.40
C VAL A 39 1.41 5.56 6.70
N CYS A 40 1.80 6.83 6.82
CA CYS A 40 0.87 7.93 7.05
C CYS A 40 -0.19 8.03 5.95
N PHE A 41 0.20 7.93 4.69
CA PHE A 41 -0.76 7.90 3.58
C PHE A 41 -1.74 6.73 3.71
N CYS A 42 -1.23 5.54 4.03
CA CYS A 42 -2.06 4.34 4.11
C CYS A 42 -3.07 4.43 5.26
N GLU A 43 -2.64 4.86 6.44
CA GLU A 43 -3.53 5.00 7.60
C GLU A 43 -4.58 6.10 7.37
N GLN A 44 -4.19 7.25 6.79
CA GLN A 44 -5.12 8.35 6.50
C GLN A 44 -6.17 8.02 5.43
N ASN A 45 -5.86 7.09 4.52
CA ASN A 45 -6.73 6.72 3.40
C ASN A 45 -7.05 5.22 3.42
N LYS A 46 -7.15 4.64 4.63
CA LYS A 46 -7.24 3.20 4.89
C LYS A 46 -8.25 2.47 4.01
N THR A 47 -9.46 3.02 3.85
CA THR A 47 -10.50 2.43 2.99
C THR A 47 -10.02 2.24 1.55
N PHE A 48 -9.47 3.30 0.94
CA PHE A 48 -8.97 3.25 -0.45
C PHE A 48 -7.78 2.29 -0.60
N VAL A 49 -6.94 2.19 0.43
CA VAL A 49 -5.76 1.33 0.40
C VAL A 49 -6.14 -0.13 0.57
N VAL A 50 -6.93 -0.49 1.58
CA VAL A 50 -7.39 -1.87 1.81
C VAL A 50 -8.11 -2.42 0.59
N GLU A 51 -8.98 -1.64 -0.05
CA GLU A 51 -9.68 -2.05 -1.28
C GLU A 51 -8.74 -2.27 -2.49
N ALA A 52 -7.57 -1.64 -2.50
CA ALA A 52 -6.60 -1.78 -3.58
C ALA A 52 -5.57 -2.89 -3.32
N LEU A 53 -5.44 -3.36 -2.07
CA LEU A 53 -4.48 -4.38 -1.69
C LEU A 53 -4.95 -5.79 -2.12
N PRO A 54 -4.01 -6.71 -2.40
CA PRO A 54 -4.31 -8.14 -2.48
C PRO A 54 -4.86 -8.65 -1.15
N ALA A 55 -5.74 -9.65 -1.18
CA ALA A 55 -6.43 -10.16 0.01
C ALA A 55 -5.47 -10.53 1.17
N SER A 56 -4.32 -11.14 0.85
CA SER A 56 -3.30 -11.52 1.83
C SER A 56 -2.69 -10.33 2.60
N LEU A 57 -2.71 -9.12 2.03
CA LEU A 57 -2.22 -7.89 2.67
C LEU A 57 -3.35 -7.00 3.18
N ALA A 58 -4.52 -7.04 2.54
CA ALA A 58 -5.66 -6.18 2.85
C ALA A 58 -6.11 -6.34 4.30
N GLU A 59 -6.15 -7.58 4.80
CA GLU A 59 -6.58 -7.86 6.16
C GLU A 59 -5.55 -7.41 7.21
N ILE A 60 -4.25 -7.55 6.94
CA ILE A 60 -3.22 -6.96 7.80
C ILE A 60 -3.39 -5.45 7.84
N GLY A 61 -3.51 -4.79 6.68
CA GLY A 61 -3.71 -3.34 6.64
C GLY A 61 -4.97 -2.92 7.40
N ALA A 62 -6.03 -3.73 7.34
CA ALA A 62 -7.27 -3.49 8.06
C ALA A 62 -7.15 -3.64 9.58
N ILE A 63 -6.45 -4.67 10.07
CA ILE A 63 -6.46 -5.08 11.48
C ILE A 63 -5.12 -4.81 12.19
N GLY A 64 -4.01 -5.21 11.57
CA GLY A 64 -2.65 -5.12 12.11
C GLY A 64 -1.90 -3.82 11.78
N GLY A 65 -2.43 -2.98 10.90
CA GLY A 65 -1.83 -1.71 10.48
C GLY A 65 -0.83 -1.83 9.33
N PHE A 66 -0.51 -0.70 8.70
CA PHE A 66 0.30 -0.71 7.48
C PHE A 66 1.81 -0.83 7.70
N ASP A 67 2.30 -0.56 8.90
CA ASP A 67 3.69 -0.90 9.27
C ASP A 67 3.94 -2.40 9.09
N LEU A 68 3.05 -3.25 9.61
CA LEU A 68 3.17 -4.70 9.51
C LEU A 68 3.07 -5.19 8.06
N VAL A 69 2.24 -4.54 7.21
CA VAL A 69 2.19 -4.81 5.77
C VAL A 69 3.54 -4.56 5.11
N ILE A 70 4.16 -3.41 5.40
CA ILE A 70 5.45 -3.04 4.82
C ILE A 70 6.55 -3.98 5.32
N ASP A 71 6.57 -4.31 6.61
CA ASP A 71 7.57 -5.20 7.20
C ASP A 71 7.47 -6.61 6.60
N LEU A 72 6.25 -7.13 6.44
CA LEU A 72 5.99 -8.40 5.76
C LEU A 72 6.50 -8.41 4.32
N VAL A 73 6.17 -7.37 3.54
CA VAL A 73 6.58 -7.29 2.13
C VAL A 73 8.09 -7.07 1.99
N ASN A 74 8.72 -6.34 2.90
CA ASN A 74 10.17 -6.17 2.91
C ASN A 74 10.91 -7.48 3.20
N ALA A 75 10.40 -8.29 4.15
CA ALA A 75 11.04 -9.56 4.51
C ALA A 75 10.74 -10.69 3.51
N TYR A 76 9.50 -10.77 3.04
CA TYR A 76 8.96 -11.94 2.33
C TYR A 76 8.36 -11.63 0.95
N GLY A 77 8.40 -10.39 0.47
CA GLY A 77 7.79 -10.00 -0.79
C GLY A 77 8.27 -10.84 -1.98
N GLY A 78 7.32 -11.35 -2.76
CA GLY A 78 7.58 -12.20 -3.93
C GLY A 78 7.93 -13.65 -3.58
N LYS A 79 7.77 -14.05 -2.32
CA LYS A 79 8.03 -15.42 -1.85
C LYS A 79 6.74 -16.09 -1.39
N ARG A 80 6.80 -17.42 -1.35
CA ARG A 80 5.84 -18.25 -0.62
C ARG A 80 6.31 -18.44 0.81
N ILE A 81 5.41 -18.25 1.75
CA ILE A 81 5.68 -18.50 3.17
C ILE A 81 4.83 -19.65 3.68
N TYR A 82 5.44 -20.52 4.48
CA TYR A 82 4.74 -21.60 5.14
C TYR A 82 4.01 -21.06 6.38
N LEU A 83 2.73 -21.41 6.51
CA LEU A 83 1.89 -21.11 7.66
C LEU A 83 1.72 -22.36 8.52
N PRO A 84 2.53 -22.54 9.59
CA PRO A 84 2.32 -23.62 10.54
C PRO A 84 0.93 -23.57 11.19
N THR A 85 0.46 -24.70 11.72
CA THR A 85 -0.86 -24.76 12.38
C THR A 85 -0.97 -23.84 13.60
N ARG A 86 0.16 -23.48 14.24
CA ARG A 86 0.20 -22.60 15.42
C ARG A 86 0.86 -21.28 15.06
N ALA A 87 0.18 -20.16 15.32
CA ALA A 87 0.68 -18.80 15.10
C ALA A 87 2.00 -18.53 15.84
N THR A 88 2.16 -19.04 17.06
CA THR A 88 3.42 -18.90 17.82
C THR A 88 4.62 -19.48 17.07
N ARG A 89 4.45 -20.62 16.40
CA ARG A 89 5.53 -21.22 15.60
C ARG A 89 5.85 -20.38 14.37
N PHE A 90 4.87 -19.67 13.80
CA PHE A 90 5.12 -18.74 12.72
C PHE A 90 5.94 -17.55 13.19
N PHE A 91 5.59 -16.98 14.35
CA PHE A 91 6.37 -15.94 14.98
C PHE A 91 7.81 -16.40 15.24
N ASP A 92 8.03 -17.57 15.81
CA ASP A 92 9.38 -18.11 16.07
C ASP A 92 10.21 -18.27 14.79
N MET A 93 9.56 -18.59 13.66
CA MET A 93 10.23 -18.78 12.37
C MET A 93 10.49 -17.47 11.61
N THR A 94 9.68 -16.43 11.83
CA THR A 94 9.65 -15.24 10.98
C THR A 94 9.94 -13.92 11.70
N GLY A 95 9.78 -13.89 13.02
CA GLY A 95 9.80 -12.68 13.84
C GLY A 95 8.61 -11.75 13.62
N LEU A 96 7.61 -12.16 12.82
CA LEU A 96 6.43 -11.34 12.53
C LEU A 96 5.30 -11.67 13.49
N ASP A 97 4.93 -10.70 14.30
CA ASP A 97 3.76 -10.80 15.18
C ASP A 97 2.50 -10.43 14.39
N VAL A 98 1.74 -11.44 13.99
CA VAL A 98 0.53 -11.29 13.18
C VAL A 98 -0.69 -11.50 14.10
N PRO A 99 -1.68 -10.58 14.08
CA PRO A 99 -2.88 -10.74 14.90
C PRO A 99 -3.55 -12.11 14.68
N PRO A 100 -4.02 -12.80 15.74
CA PRO A 100 -4.58 -14.15 15.62
C PRO A 100 -5.69 -14.29 14.58
N THR A 101 -6.58 -13.29 14.48
CA THR A 101 -7.68 -13.29 13.50
C THR A 101 -7.17 -13.24 12.06
N VAL A 102 -6.13 -12.46 11.79
CA VAL A 102 -5.48 -12.40 10.48
C VAL A 102 -4.80 -13.73 10.17
N TYR A 103 -4.15 -14.34 11.17
CA TYR A 103 -3.48 -15.62 11.01
C TYR A 103 -4.45 -16.76 10.66
N GLU A 104 -5.63 -16.77 11.29
CA GLU A 104 -6.70 -17.73 10.99
C GLU A 104 -7.17 -17.60 9.55
N HIS A 105 -7.49 -16.40 9.08
CA HIS A 105 -7.96 -16.22 7.71
C HIS A 105 -6.86 -16.47 6.68
N TRP A 106 -5.60 -16.15 6.99
CA TRP A 106 -4.45 -16.57 6.20
C TRP A 106 -4.36 -18.08 6.03
N ARG A 107 -4.67 -18.84 7.07
CA ARG A 107 -4.72 -20.31 7.00
C ARG A 107 -5.88 -20.79 6.13
N ASP A 108 -6.99 -20.06 6.07
CA ASP A 108 -8.14 -20.40 5.23
C ASP A 108 -7.88 -20.17 3.74
N ILE A 109 -7.07 -19.17 3.38
CA ILE A 109 -6.71 -18.86 1.98
C ILE A 109 -5.38 -19.50 1.54
N ALA A 110 -4.70 -20.20 2.43
CA ALA A 110 -3.45 -20.90 2.13
C ALA A 110 -3.68 -22.06 1.15
N ASP A 111 -2.64 -22.43 0.40
CA ASP A 111 -2.70 -23.60 -0.46
C ASP A 111 -2.77 -24.91 0.35
N VAL A 112 -2.91 -26.05 -0.37
CA VAL A 112 -2.99 -27.38 0.25
C VAL A 112 -1.76 -27.77 1.09
N ASN A 113 -0.63 -27.09 0.90
CA ASN A 113 0.60 -27.29 1.67
C ASN A 113 0.74 -26.27 2.82
N GLY A 114 -0.29 -25.45 3.06
CA GLY A 114 -0.27 -24.36 4.02
C GLY A 114 0.66 -23.22 3.61
N GLN A 115 0.84 -22.97 2.32
CA GLN A 115 1.66 -21.87 1.82
C GLN A 115 0.80 -20.66 1.46
N LEU A 116 1.33 -19.47 1.72
CA LEU A 116 0.73 -18.20 1.33
C LEU A 116 1.68 -17.44 0.39
N ASP A 117 1.16 -16.97 -0.74
CA ASP A 117 1.88 -16.11 -1.66
C ASP A 117 1.90 -14.67 -1.11
N ILE A 118 3.09 -14.13 -0.84
CA ILE A 118 3.27 -12.74 -0.40
C ILE A 118 3.56 -11.86 -1.62
N PRO A 119 2.74 -10.84 -1.92
CA PRO A 119 3.00 -9.91 -3.01
C PRO A 119 4.38 -9.26 -2.90
N SER A 120 5.04 -9.05 -4.03
CA SER A 120 6.33 -8.35 -4.07
C SER A 120 6.18 -6.88 -3.69
N SER A 121 7.29 -6.22 -3.37
CA SER A 121 7.36 -4.77 -3.17
C SER A 121 6.81 -3.99 -4.38
N TRP A 122 7.05 -4.49 -5.59
CA TRP A 122 6.44 -3.94 -6.80
C TRP A 122 4.92 -4.12 -6.84
N GLY A 123 4.42 -5.29 -6.47
CA GLY A 123 2.98 -5.54 -6.35
C GLY A 123 2.31 -4.62 -5.35
N LEU A 124 2.92 -4.45 -4.17
CA LEU A 124 2.46 -3.49 -3.16
C LEU A 124 2.47 -2.06 -3.72
N PHE A 125 3.55 -1.63 -4.38
CA PHE A 125 3.63 -0.32 -5.02
C PHE A 125 2.48 -0.07 -6.00
N LEU A 126 2.17 -1.03 -6.88
CA LEU A 126 1.08 -0.88 -7.84
C LEU A 126 -0.28 -0.72 -7.15
N SER A 127 -0.53 -1.47 -6.08
CA SER A 127 -1.74 -1.32 -5.25
C SER A 127 -1.81 0.05 -4.58
N LEU A 128 -0.72 0.51 -3.97
CA LEU A 128 -0.66 1.83 -3.34
C LEU A 128 -0.82 2.96 -4.35
N ARG A 129 -0.24 2.83 -5.55
CA ARG A 129 -0.41 3.78 -6.65
C ARG A 129 -1.86 3.85 -7.10
N ARG A 130 -2.53 2.71 -7.23
CA ARG A 130 -3.96 2.67 -7.55
C ARG A 130 -4.79 3.37 -6.46
N ALA A 131 -4.48 3.12 -5.19
CA ALA A 131 -5.15 3.80 -4.08
C ALA A 131 -4.92 5.32 -4.13
N ALA A 132 -3.68 5.78 -4.34
CA ALA A 132 -3.33 7.20 -4.45
C ALA A 132 -4.09 7.90 -5.59
N ILE A 133 -4.21 7.26 -6.76
CA ILE A 133 -5.01 7.79 -7.88
C ILE A 133 -6.48 7.91 -7.48
N ARG A 134 -7.07 6.87 -6.85
CA ARG A 134 -8.47 6.89 -6.41
C ARG A 134 -8.72 7.99 -5.36
N VAL A 135 -7.80 8.16 -4.42
CA VAL A 135 -7.84 9.25 -3.41
C VAL A 135 -7.80 10.61 -4.09
N ALA A 136 -6.89 10.83 -5.03
CA ALA A 136 -6.77 12.10 -5.75
C ALA A 136 -8.04 12.41 -6.58
N ILE A 137 -8.64 11.40 -7.22
CA ILE A 137 -9.93 11.51 -7.91
C ILE A 137 -11.05 11.86 -6.93
N ALA A 138 -11.15 11.15 -5.79
CA ALA A 138 -12.17 11.42 -4.77
C ALA A 138 -12.05 12.83 -4.19
N ARG A 139 -10.83 13.36 -4.09
CA ARG A 139 -10.52 14.75 -3.71
C ARG A 139 -10.69 15.76 -4.85
N LYS A 140 -11.21 15.33 -6.00
CA LYS A 140 -11.50 16.17 -7.18
C LYS A 140 -10.28 16.93 -7.72
N TRP A 141 -9.11 16.29 -7.73
CA TRP A 141 -7.93 16.88 -8.35
C TRP A 141 -8.16 17.16 -9.84
N PRO A 142 -7.67 18.29 -10.39
CA PRO A 142 -7.77 18.58 -11.81
C PRO A 142 -7.15 17.47 -12.67
N PRO A 143 -7.75 17.12 -13.82
CA PRO A 143 -7.21 16.09 -14.72
C PRO A 143 -5.77 16.34 -15.16
N GLU A 144 -5.36 17.59 -15.29
CA GLU A 144 -4.01 18.02 -15.66
C GLU A 144 -3.01 17.67 -14.55
N LEU A 145 -3.39 17.92 -13.28
CA LEU A 145 -2.57 17.60 -12.12
C LEU A 145 -2.45 16.08 -11.93
N LEU A 146 -3.53 15.33 -12.15
CA LEU A 146 -3.51 13.86 -12.14
C LEU A 146 -2.57 13.29 -13.22
N GLN A 147 -2.62 13.84 -14.42
CA GLN A 147 -1.73 13.47 -15.53
C GLN A 147 -0.26 13.78 -15.20
N ALA A 148 0.03 14.97 -14.69
CA ALA A 148 1.39 15.38 -14.33
C ALA A 148 1.96 14.53 -13.18
N THR A 149 1.14 14.21 -12.17
CA THR A 149 1.58 13.47 -10.97
C THR A 149 1.75 11.97 -11.25
N PHE A 150 0.81 11.36 -11.96
CA PHE A 150 0.76 9.91 -12.14
C PHE A 150 1.06 9.45 -13.57
N GLY A 151 1.35 10.34 -14.52
CA GLY A 151 1.62 9.94 -15.91
C GLY A 151 0.49 9.12 -16.56
N VAL A 152 -0.75 9.26 -16.06
CA VAL A 152 -1.91 8.50 -16.56
C VAL A 152 -2.72 9.35 -17.51
N SER A 153 -3.07 8.80 -18.67
CA SER A 153 -3.93 9.49 -19.65
C SER A 153 -5.37 9.67 -19.13
N ARG A 154 -6.10 10.63 -19.71
CA ARG A 154 -7.54 10.83 -19.42
C ARG A 154 -8.38 9.56 -19.65
N ARG A 155 -8.00 8.70 -20.60
CA ARG A 155 -8.67 7.40 -20.84
C ARG A 155 -8.45 6.44 -19.68
N GLN A 156 -7.23 6.38 -19.15
CA GLN A 156 -6.89 5.53 -18.01
C GLN A 156 -7.58 5.99 -16.72
N LEU A 157 -7.74 7.31 -16.52
CA LEU A 157 -8.44 7.86 -15.35
C LEU A 157 -9.88 7.32 -15.19
N LYS A 158 -10.59 7.07 -16.30
CA LYS A 158 -11.94 6.48 -16.26
C LYS A 158 -11.97 5.10 -15.60
N ALA A 159 -10.90 4.31 -15.71
CA ALA A 159 -10.83 2.99 -15.10
C ALA A 159 -10.68 3.02 -13.56
N TYR A 160 -10.33 4.18 -12.98
CA TYR A 160 -10.17 4.38 -11.55
C TYR A 160 -11.39 5.04 -10.88
N GLN A 161 -12.43 5.38 -11.65
CA GLN A 161 -13.65 6.03 -11.16
C GLN A 161 -14.74 5.04 -10.72
N ASN A 162 -14.48 3.74 -10.84
CA ASN A 162 -15.37 2.66 -10.41
C ASN A 162 -15.16 2.28 -8.95
#